data_AF-A0A6M8NKG4-F1
#
_entry.id   AF-A0A6M8NKG4-F1
#
_cell.length_a   1.000
_cell.length_b   1.000
_cell.length_c   1.000
_cell.angle_alpha   90.00
_cell.angle_beta   90.00
_cell.angle_gamma   90.00
#
_symmetry.space_group_name_H-M   'P 1'
#
loop_
_entity.id
_entity.type
_entity.pdbx_description
1 polymer ?
#
loop_
_entity_poly.entity_id
_entity_poly.type
_entity_poly.pdbx_seq_one_letter_code
_entity_poly.pdbx_strand_id
1 'polypeptide(L)'
;MRGSVYYQSAELSKVVFKEGAKKEDRINPNHEHYNCVASFNTMKAYRNVWNNFFNYLKEHFKLKNCELITDEHVKYYFEYKIEYYASKQYAEKISSALGKLEFALNKYSIEKYAFTNKEPIKYDFKIRQNILDNARNLNLIADNYHNRTYSYPKKLIKNLQNENHKIAASIQLFGGARVEAVTLIKYEQLKGTKIDSVINEEVGIIETKEKGGKVGDVLVPLDIYKKLENYLIENDKFKIIYQHYLNDLKQASKLSNQKYHSSHGLRWTFAQNRVRDYQQKANYSYYEAIQKVSWEMKHFRASITEHYLS
;
A
#
# COMPACT_ATOMS: atom_id res chain seq x y z
N MET A 1 -1.56 -33.24 -4.00
CA MET A 1 -1.41 -32.71 -2.66
C MET A 1 -2.72 -32.99 -1.98
N ARG A 2 -2.76 -33.99 -1.08
CA ARG A 2 -3.99 -34.36 -0.37
C ARG A 2 -3.97 -33.68 1.01
N GLY A 3 -5.12 -33.17 1.45
CA GLY A 3 -5.23 -32.49 2.75
C GLY A 3 -6.29 -31.41 2.73
N SER A 4 -6.44 -30.68 3.85
CA SER A 4 -7.34 -29.55 3.93
C SER A 4 -6.92 -28.41 2.98
N VAL A 5 -7.87 -27.53 2.63
CA VAL A 5 -7.59 -26.33 1.82
C VAL A 5 -6.47 -25.49 2.42
N TYR A 6 -6.48 -25.32 3.75
CA TYR A 6 -5.47 -24.53 4.46
C TYR A 6 -4.10 -25.20 4.48
N TYR A 7 -4.05 -26.53 4.53
CA TYR A 7 -2.81 -27.27 4.41
C TYR A 7 -2.22 -27.08 3.02
N GLN A 8 -3.02 -27.27 1.98
CA GLN A 8 -2.55 -27.13 0.59
C GLN A 8 -2.03 -25.72 0.29
N SER A 9 -2.76 -24.69 0.72
CA SER A 9 -2.30 -23.31 0.55
C SER A 9 -1.08 -22.97 1.41
N ALA A 10 -0.89 -23.63 2.56
CA ALA A 10 0.32 -23.48 3.37
C ALA A 10 1.54 -24.05 2.65
N GLU A 11 1.43 -25.26 2.11
CA GLU A 11 2.51 -25.91 1.36
C GLU A 11 2.95 -25.03 0.18
N LEU A 12 2.00 -24.53 -0.62
CA LEU A 12 2.31 -23.61 -1.73
C LEU A 12 2.92 -22.28 -1.27
N SER A 13 2.50 -21.78 -0.10
CA SER A 13 3.07 -20.54 0.45
C SER A 13 4.54 -20.70 0.82
N LYS A 14 4.95 -21.86 1.35
CA LYS A 14 6.35 -22.13 1.75
C LYS A 14 7.33 -22.03 0.57
N VAL A 15 6.88 -22.39 -0.63
CA VAL A 15 7.71 -22.44 -1.84
C VAL A 15 8.05 -21.03 -2.36
N VAL A 16 7.14 -20.08 -2.14
CA VAL A 16 7.24 -18.71 -2.70
C VAL A 16 7.45 -17.63 -1.65
N PHE A 17 7.22 -17.91 -0.37
CA PHE A 17 7.48 -16.96 0.70
C PHE A 17 8.93 -17.04 1.15
N LYS A 18 9.65 -15.92 1.06
CA LYS A 18 11.06 -15.79 1.46
C LYS A 18 11.20 -14.54 2.32
N GLU A 19 11.17 -14.75 3.64
CA GLU A 19 11.35 -13.66 4.61
C GLU A 19 12.68 -12.94 4.37
N GLY A 20 12.67 -11.61 4.51
CA GLY A 20 13.87 -10.79 4.35
C GLY A 20 14.39 -10.64 2.91
N ALA A 21 13.83 -11.35 1.91
CA ALA A 21 14.31 -11.26 0.53
C ALA A 21 14.19 -9.82 -0.01
N LYS A 22 15.32 -9.29 -0.51
CA LYS A 22 15.41 -7.90 -0.97
C LYS A 22 14.57 -7.71 -2.23
N LYS A 23 14.20 -6.46 -2.51
CA LYS A 23 13.43 -6.16 -3.72
C LYS A 23 14.23 -6.46 -4.99
N GLU A 24 15.52 -6.14 -4.99
CA GLU A 24 16.46 -6.36 -6.10
C GLU A 24 16.55 -7.85 -6.48
N ASP A 25 16.71 -8.72 -5.49
CA ASP A 25 16.74 -10.18 -5.68
C ASP A 25 15.44 -10.71 -6.31
N ARG A 26 14.29 -10.19 -5.86
CA ARG A 26 12.97 -10.67 -6.29
C ARG A 26 12.59 -10.22 -7.71
N ILE A 27 13.32 -9.27 -8.29
CA ILE A 27 13.11 -8.82 -9.68
C ILE A 27 14.20 -9.34 -10.63
N ASN A 28 15.27 -9.95 -10.12
CA ASN A 28 16.33 -10.53 -10.93
C ASN A 28 15.95 -11.95 -11.37
N PRO A 29 15.75 -12.22 -12.67
CA PRO A 29 15.38 -13.55 -13.19
C PRO A 29 16.37 -14.67 -12.83
N ASN A 30 17.63 -14.32 -12.58
CA ASN A 30 18.71 -15.27 -12.30
C ASN A 30 18.90 -15.55 -10.80
N HIS A 31 18.13 -14.90 -9.92
CA HIS A 31 18.24 -15.12 -8.47
C HIS A 31 17.22 -16.16 -8.00
N GLU A 32 17.58 -17.01 -7.02
CA GLU A 32 16.68 -17.99 -6.40
C GLU A 32 15.39 -17.40 -5.78
N HIS A 33 15.38 -16.10 -5.49
CA HIS A 33 14.27 -15.36 -4.92
C HIS A 33 13.42 -14.67 -5.99
N TYR A 34 13.75 -14.88 -7.28
CA TYR A 34 13.00 -14.31 -8.37
C TYR A 34 11.51 -14.57 -8.20
N ASN A 35 10.72 -13.50 -8.28
CA ASN A 35 9.26 -13.54 -8.18
C ASN A 35 8.72 -14.06 -6.82
N CYS A 36 9.56 -14.26 -5.80
CA CYS A 36 9.11 -14.63 -4.45
C CYS A 36 8.42 -13.45 -3.72
N VAL A 37 7.74 -13.77 -2.62
CA VAL A 37 7.03 -12.83 -1.75
C VAL A 37 7.78 -12.71 -0.43
N ALA A 38 8.17 -11.49 -0.05
CA ALA A 38 8.85 -11.23 1.23
C ALA A 38 7.95 -10.62 2.31
N SER A 39 6.81 -10.03 1.91
CA SER A 39 5.89 -9.37 2.85
C SER A 39 4.87 -10.36 3.40
N PHE A 40 4.86 -10.54 4.73
CA PHE A 40 3.84 -11.34 5.43
C PHE A 40 2.41 -10.91 5.09
N ASN A 41 2.15 -9.61 5.05
CA ASN A 41 0.82 -9.08 4.71
C ASN A 41 0.42 -9.43 3.26
N THR A 42 1.37 -9.37 2.32
CA THR A 42 1.11 -9.76 0.93
C THR A 42 0.84 -11.25 0.83
N MET A 43 1.64 -12.07 1.50
CA MET A 43 1.44 -13.52 1.49
C MET A 43 0.11 -13.91 2.15
N LYS A 44 -0.24 -13.29 3.28
CA LYS A 44 -1.55 -13.47 3.94
C LYS A 44 -2.70 -13.11 2.99
N ALA A 45 -2.61 -11.97 2.29
CA ALA A 45 -3.63 -11.54 1.35
C ALA A 45 -3.78 -12.52 0.17
N TYR A 46 -2.68 -12.98 -0.41
CA TYR A 46 -2.71 -13.95 -1.51
C TYR A 46 -3.23 -15.32 -1.05
N ARG A 47 -2.73 -15.83 0.07
CA ARG A 47 -3.19 -17.10 0.64
C ARG A 47 -4.69 -17.07 0.95
N ASN A 48 -5.23 -15.95 1.41
CA ASN A 48 -6.68 -15.81 1.59
C ASN A 48 -7.46 -15.94 0.28
N VAL A 49 -6.97 -15.34 -0.82
CA VAL A 49 -7.57 -15.55 -2.15
C VAL A 49 -7.46 -17.01 -2.57
N TRP A 50 -6.31 -17.65 -2.36
CA TRP A 50 -6.11 -19.06 -2.68
C TRP A 50 -7.05 -19.97 -1.90
N ASN A 51 -7.24 -19.72 -0.59
CA ASN A 51 -8.18 -20.48 0.23
C ASN A 51 -9.61 -20.36 -0.30
N ASN A 52 -10.04 -19.14 -0.66
CA ASN A 52 -11.37 -18.92 -1.23
C ASN A 52 -11.53 -19.64 -2.57
N PHE A 53 -10.51 -19.60 -3.42
CA PHE A 53 -10.50 -20.32 -4.69
C PHE A 53 -10.57 -21.84 -4.48
N PHE A 54 -9.74 -22.40 -3.59
CA PHE A 54 -9.75 -23.84 -3.32
C PHE A 54 -11.05 -24.32 -2.68
N ASN A 55 -11.67 -23.52 -1.82
CA ASN A 55 -13.00 -23.81 -1.28
C ASN A 55 -14.06 -23.82 -2.40
N TYR A 56 -14.02 -22.82 -3.30
CA TYR A 56 -14.88 -22.79 -4.48
C TYR A 56 -14.71 -24.05 -5.35
N LEU A 57 -13.47 -24.47 -5.64
CA LEU A 57 -13.22 -25.70 -6.40
C LEU A 57 -13.70 -26.97 -5.70
N LYS A 58 -13.53 -27.04 -4.38
CA LYS A 58 -14.03 -28.15 -3.58
C LYS A 58 -15.57 -28.22 -3.62
N GLU A 59 -16.24 -27.08 -3.61
CA GLU A 59 -17.69 -26.98 -3.58
C GLU A 59 -18.31 -27.27 -4.95
N HIS A 60 -17.85 -26.57 -5.99
CA HIS A 60 -18.45 -26.58 -7.32
C HIS A 60 -17.89 -27.67 -8.24
N PHE A 61 -16.61 -28.01 -8.12
CA PHE A 61 -15.93 -28.99 -8.99
C PHE A 61 -15.60 -30.31 -8.27
N LYS A 62 -15.88 -30.39 -6.96
CA LYS A 62 -15.45 -31.49 -6.07
C LYS A 62 -13.94 -31.74 -6.11
N LEU A 63 -13.17 -30.76 -6.58
CA LEU A 63 -11.72 -30.83 -6.74
C LEU A 63 -11.07 -30.58 -5.38
N LYS A 64 -10.47 -31.64 -4.83
CA LYS A 64 -9.82 -31.61 -3.51
C LYS A 64 -8.29 -31.52 -3.57
N ASN A 65 -7.70 -31.59 -4.76
CA ASN A 65 -6.26 -31.59 -4.97
C ASN A 65 -5.86 -30.41 -5.86
N CYS A 66 -5.18 -29.41 -5.28
CA CYS A 66 -4.78 -28.19 -5.99
C CYS A 66 -3.80 -28.44 -7.16
N GLU A 67 -3.13 -29.60 -7.21
CA GLU A 67 -2.28 -29.95 -8.36
C GLU A 67 -3.09 -30.30 -9.63
N LEU A 68 -4.43 -30.42 -9.52
CA LEU A 68 -5.32 -30.70 -10.65
C LEU A 68 -6.01 -29.43 -11.18
N ILE A 69 -5.61 -28.26 -10.68
CA ILE A 69 -6.18 -26.98 -11.12
C ILE A 69 -5.77 -26.73 -12.58
N THR A 70 -6.74 -26.25 -13.35
CA THR A 70 -6.58 -25.86 -14.75
C THR A 70 -6.90 -24.38 -14.91
N ASP A 71 -6.62 -23.83 -16.07
CA ASP A 71 -7.02 -22.48 -16.48
C ASP A 71 -8.55 -22.31 -16.53
N GLU A 72 -9.29 -23.35 -16.92
CA GLU A 72 -10.76 -23.35 -16.90
C GLU A 72 -11.30 -23.13 -15.47
N HIS A 73 -10.72 -23.79 -14.47
CA HIS A 73 -11.08 -23.56 -13.06
C HIS A 73 -10.85 -22.11 -12.64
N VAL A 74 -9.73 -21.52 -13.08
CA VAL A 74 -9.40 -20.11 -12.84
C VAL A 74 -10.42 -19.19 -13.50
N LYS A 75 -10.81 -19.49 -14.75
CA LYS A 75 -11.82 -18.76 -15.50
C LYS A 75 -13.14 -18.70 -14.74
N TYR A 76 -13.73 -19.87 -14.42
CA TYR A 76 -15.03 -19.92 -13.73
C TYR A 76 -15.02 -19.20 -12.39
N TYR A 77 -13.96 -19.37 -11.58
CA TYR A 77 -13.87 -18.68 -10.30
C TYR A 77 -13.80 -17.16 -10.46
N PHE A 78 -13.01 -16.66 -11.42
CA PHE A 78 -12.82 -15.24 -11.57
C PHE A 78 -14.05 -14.56 -12.19
N GLU A 79 -14.70 -15.19 -13.17
CA GLU A 79 -15.98 -14.75 -13.72
C GLU A 79 -17.05 -14.70 -12.63
N TYR A 80 -17.18 -15.76 -11.81
CA TYR A 80 -18.05 -15.76 -10.63
C TYR A 80 -17.75 -14.60 -9.69
N LYS A 81 -16.48 -14.23 -9.46
CA LYS A 81 -16.15 -13.09 -8.59
C LYS A 81 -16.48 -11.73 -9.21
N ILE A 82 -16.47 -11.61 -10.53
CA ILE A 82 -16.83 -10.37 -11.23
C ILE A 82 -18.35 -10.19 -11.24
N GLU A 83 -19.11 -11.25 -11.49
CA GLU A 83 -20.58 -11.22 -11.55
C GLU A 83 -21.22 -10.65 -10.27
N TYR A 84 -20.67 -10.99 -9.10
CA TYR A 84 -21.14 -10.45 -7.81
C TYR A 84 -20.57 -9.06 -7.48
N TYR A 85 -20.34 -8.22 -8.50
CA TYR A 85 -19.83 -6.84 -8.43
C TYR A 85 -18.56 -6.67 -7.59
N ALA A 86 -17.43 -7.18 -8.11
CA ALA A 86 -16.12 -6.87 -7.54
C ALA A 86 -15.76 -5.39 -7.75
N SER A 87 -15.13 -4.76 -6.75
CA SER A 87 -14.42 -3.50 -6.99
C SER A 87 -13.18 -3.74 -7.84
N LYS A 88 -12.74 -2.74 -8.61
CA LYS A 88 -11.52 -2.80 -9.44
C LYS A 88 -10.31 -3.31 -8.65
N GLN A 89 -10.11 -2.78 -7.45
CA GLN A 89 -9.01 -3.17 -6.56
C GLN A 89 -9.14 -4.61 -6.06
N TYR A 90 -10.36 -5.10 -5.85
CA TYR A 90 -10.60 -6.49 -5.45
C TYR A 90 -10.30 -7.45 -6.61
N ALA A 91 -10.75 -7.12 -7.83
CA ALA A 91 -10.45 -7.90 -9.03
C ALA A 91 -8.94 -7.94 -9.34
N GLU A 92 -8.25 -6.81 -9.24
CA GLU A 92 -6.78 -6.73 -9.39
C GLU A 92 -6.04 -7.62 -8.38
N LYS A 93 -6.51 -7.63 -7.13
CA LYS A 93 -5.96 -8.49 -6.08
C LYS A 93 -6.19 -9.97 -6.39
N ILE A 94 -7.37 -10.34 -6.89
CA ILE A 94 -7.66 -11.72 -7.29
C ILE A 94 -6.71 -12.12 -8.42
N SER A 95 -6.62 -11.35 -9.50
CA SER A 95 -5.71 -11.64 -10.62
C SER A 95 -4.26 -11.78 -10.16
N SER A 96 -3.77 -10.83 -9.34
CA SER A 96 -2.38 -10.87 -8.83
C SER A 96 -2.12 -12.10 -7.97
N ALA A 97 -3.07 -12.47 -7.10
CA ALA A 97 -2.95 -13.64 -6.25
C ALA A 97 -2.99 -14.94 -7.06
N LEU A 98 -3.87 -15.05 -8.06
CA LEU A 98 -3.93 -16.23 -8.94
C LEU A 98 -2.68 -16.36 -9.81
N GLY A 99 -2.09 -15.24 -10.26
CA GLY A 99 -0.78 -15.26 -10.90
C GLY A 99 0.35 -15.70 -9.97
N LYS A 100 0.27 -15.35 -8.68
CA LYS A 100 1.23 -15.88 -7.70
C LYS A 100 0.98 -17.36 -7.40
N LEU A 101 -0.26 -17.83 -7.46
CA LEU A 101 -0.61 -19.24 -7.32
C LEU A 101 -0.04 -20.07 -8.48
N GLU A 102 -0.18 -19.60 -9.73
CA GLU A 102 0.44 -20.20 -10.92
C GLU A 102 1.95 -20.42 -10.70
N PHE A 103 2.64 -19.37 -10.26
CA PHE A 103 4.06 -19.44 -9.96
C PHE A 103 4.38 -20.44 -8.84
N ALA A 104 3.58 -20.45 -7.77
CA ALA A 104 3.75 -21.38 -6.65
C ALA A 104 3.54 -22.84 -7.06
N LEU A 105 2.51 -23.13 -7.87
CA LEU A 105 2.22 -24.47 -8.37
C LEU A 105 3.31 -24.99 -9.32
N ASN A 106 3.78 -24.14 -10.24
CA ASN A 106 4.91 -24.49 -11.12
C ASN A 106 6.17 -24.79 -10.30
N LYS A 107 6.54 -23.92 -9.36
CA LYS A 107 7.71 -24.12 -8.51
C LYS A 107 7.59 -25.38 -7.64
N TYR A 108 6.45 -25.56 -6.99
CA TYR A 108 6.15 -26.77 -6.21
C TYR A 108 6.26 -28.04 -7.05
N SER A 109 5.72 -28.02 -8.28
CA SER A 109 5.76 -29.18 -9.16
C SER A 109 7.19 -29.53 -9.59
N ILE A 110 8.03 -28.53 -9.85
CA ILE A 110 9.45 -28.74 -10.16
C ILE A 110 10.16 -29.37 -8.95
N GLU A 111 10.04 -28.76 -7.76
CA GLU A 111 10.71 -29.24 -6.55
C GLU A 111 10.27 -30.66 -6.16
N LYS A 112 8.97 -30.96 -6.27
CA LYS A 112 8.41 -32.26 -5.92
C LYS A 112 8.88 -33.39 -6.84
N TYR A 113 9.03 -33.10 -8.14
CA TYR A 113 9.35 -34.10 -9.14
C TYR A 113 10.83 -34.13 -9.55
N ALA A 114 11.66 -33.24 -9.00
CA ALA A 114 13.09 -33.11 -9.31
C ALA A 114 13.90 -34.41 -9.21
N PHE A 115 13.50 -35.33 -8.31
CA PHE A 115 14.17 -36.61 -8.08
C PHE A 115 13.31 -37.80 -8.52
N THR A 116 12.40 -37.58 -9.47
CA THR A 116 11.49 -38.61 -9.98
C THR A 116 11.55 -38.67 -11.51
N ASN A 117 11.18 -39.80 -12.11
CA ASN A 117 11.06 -39.94 -13.56
C ASN A 117 9.79 -39.27 -14.14
N LYS A 118 9.12 -38.41 -13.36
CA LYS A 118 7.87 -37.78 -13.76
C LYS A 118 8.13 -36.33 -14.15
N GLU A 119 7.63 -35.94 -15.32
CA GLU A 119 7.67 -34.54 -15.77
C GLU A 119 6.87 -33.60 -14.83
N PRO A 120 7.41 -32.42 -14.49
CA PRO A 120 6.67 -31.40 -13.77
C PRO A 120 5.40 -30.96 -14.50
N ILE A 121 4.33 -30.74 -13.75
CA ILE A 121 3.09 -30.16 -14.25
C ILE A 121 3.33 -28.68 -14.53
N LYS A 122 3.00 -28.25 -15.75
CA LYS A 122 3.06 -26.85 -16.17
C LYS A 122 1.69 -26.20 -16.05
N TYR A 123 1.62 -25.09 -15.33
CA TYR A 123 0.41 -24.29 -15.15
C TYR A 123 0.54 -22.97 -15.91
N ASP A 124 -0.50 -22.59 -16.67
CA ASP A 124 -0.63 -21.28 -17.32
C ASP A 124 -2.01 -20.71 -16.97
N PHE A 125 -2.05 -19.67 -16.14
CA PHE A 125 -3.27 -18.98 -15.73
C PHE A 125 -3.40 -17.60 -16.36
N LYS A 126 -2.78 -17.35 -17.54
CA LYS A 126 -2.88 -16.05 -18.24
C LYS A 126 -4.32 -15.61 -18.48
N ILE A 127 -5.26 -16.53 -18.58
CA ILE A 127 -6.70 -16.26 -18.72
C ILE A 127 -7.23 -15.25 -17.69
N ARG A 128 -6.64 -15.21 -16.48
CA ARG A 128 -6.99 -14.22 -15.44
C ARG A 128 -6.81 -12.77 -15.88
N GLN A 129 -5.81 -12.49 -16.73
CA GLN A 129 -5.53 -11.13 -17.21
C GLN A 129 -6.56 -10.73 -18.25
N ASN A 130 -6.86 -11.63 -19.19
CA ASN A 130 -7.91 -11.41 -20.19
C ASN A 130 -9.26 -11.11 -19.53
N ILE A 131 -9.62 -11.87 -18.48
CA ILE A 131 -10.85 -11.66 -17.71
C ILE A 131 -10.84 -10.28 -17.02
N LEU A 132 -9.74 -9.91 -16.36
CA LEU A 132 -9.62 -8.63 -15.67
C LEU A 132 -9.71 -7.45 -16.66
N ASP A 133 -9.05 -7.55 -17.81
CA ASP A 133 -9.02 -6.50 -18.82
C ASP A 133 -10.38 -6.36 -19.51
N ASN A 134 -11.05 -7.47 -19.82
CA ASN A 134 -12.43 -7.45 -20.32
C ASN A 134 -13.38 -6.82 -19.31
N ALA A 135 -13.28 -7.18 -18.03
CA ALA A 135 -14.14 -6.64 -16.98
C ALA A 135 -13.95 -5.13 -16.79
N ARG A 136 -12.72 -4.63 -16.98
CA ARG A 136 -12.43 -3.19 -17.00
C ARG A 136 -13.04 -2.52 -18.23
N ASN A 137 -12.81 -3.07 -19.42
CA ASN A 137 -13.26 -2.48 -20.68
C ASN A 137 -14.79 -2.42 -20.79
N LEU A 138 -15.47 -3.42 -20.23
CA LEU A 138 -16.94 -3.50 -20.20
C LEU A 138 -17.57 -2.82 -18.96
N ASN A 139 -16.78 -2.14 -18.12
CA ASN A 139 -17.24 -1.51 -16.87
C ASN A 139 -18.02 -2.44 -15.94
N LEU A 140 -17.66 -3.74 -15.90
CA LEU A 140 -18.31 -4.76 -15.05
C LEU A 140 -17.84 -4.71 -13.59
N ILE A 141 -16.86 -3.87 -13.27
CA ILE A 141 -16.28 -3.72 -11.93
C ILE A 141 -16.40 -2.29 -11.45
N ALA A 142 -16.77 -2.11 -10.18
CA ALA A 142 -16.99 -0.79 -9.62
C ALA A 142 -15.67 -0.05 -9.37
N ASP A 143 -15.59 1.20 -9.82
CA ASP A 143 -14.53 2.12 -9.42
C ASP A 143 -14.95 2.90 -8.16
N ASN A 144 -14.42 2.46 -7.02
CA ASN A 144 -14.66 3.12 -5.72
C ASN A 144 -13.62 4.22 -5.42
N TYR A 145 -12.85 4.62 -6.43
CA TYR A 145 -11.93 5.75 -6.33
C TYR A 145 -12.72 7.04 -6.03
N HIS A 146 -12.22 7.80 -5.07
CA HIS A 146 -12.79 9.10 -4.71
C HIS A 146 -11.71 9.94 -4.04
N ASN A 147 -11.81 11.26 -4.23
CA ASN A 147 -10.99 12.23 -3.54
C ASN A 147 -11.13 12.09 -2.01
N ARG A 148 -10.00 12.06 -1.30
CA ARG A 148 -9.91 11.87 0.15
C ARG A 148 -9.36 13.08 0.90
N THR A 149 -9.29 14.25 0.27
CA THR A 149 -8.88 15.46 0.98
C THR A 149 -9.84 15.82 2.10
N TYR A 150 -9.31 16.39 3.17
CA TYR A 150 -10.13 17.03 4.18
C TYR A 150 -10.46 18.45 3.70
N SER A 151 -11.74 18.82 3.76
CA SER A 151 -12.20 20.16 3.40
C SER A 151 -11.71 21.22 4.39
N TYR A 152 -11.64 20.88 5.67
CA TYR A 152 -11.21 21.78 6.75
C TYR A 152 -10.07 21.16 7.57
N PRO A 153 -8.87 20.97 7.00
CA PRO A 153 -7.79 20.22 7.63
C PRO A 153 -7.24 20.92 8.89
N LYS A 154 -7.16 22.27 8.89
CA LYS A 154 -6.75 23.03 10.08
C LYS A 154 -7.75 22.90 11.23
N LYS A 155 -9.06 22.95 10.92
CA LYS A 155 -10.15 22.74 11.90
C LYS A 155 -10.15 21.30 12.43
N LEU A 156 -9.87 20.32 11.57
CA LEU A 156 -9.70 18.92 11.96
C LEU A 156 -8.60 18.78 13.02
N ILE A 157 -7.40 19.30 12.74
CA ILE A 157 -6.26 19.22 13.65
C ILE A 157 -6.56 19.92 14.97
N LYS A 158 -7.17 21.10 14.93
CA LYS A 158 -7.58 21.83 16.15
C LYS A 158 -8.50 21.01 17.06
N ASN A 159 -9.37 20.18 16.48
CA ASN A 159 -10.36 19.37 17.20
C ASN A 159 -9.83 18.01 17.68
N LEU A 160 -8.59 17.64 17.37
CA LEU A 160 -7.97 16.44 17.94
C LEU A 160 -7.82 16.60 19.46
N GLN A 161 -8.09 15.55 20.20
CA GLN A 161 -8.09 15.59 21.66
C GLN A 161 -6.67 15.46 22.23
N ASN A 162 -5.80 14.71 21.56
CA ASN A 162 -4.45 14.45 22.04
C ASN A 162 -3.42 15.37 21.34
N GLU A 163 -2.57 16.05 22.10
CA GLU A 163 -1.53 16.95 21.55
C GLU A 163 -0.52 16.22 20.65
N ASN A 164 -0.12 15.00 20.98
CA ASN A 164 0.75 14.20 20.11
C ASN A 164 0.04 13.82 18.80
N HIS A 165 -1.28 13.59 18.82
CA HIS A 165 -2.02 13.41 17.57
C HIS A 165 -2.04 14.70 16.73
N LYS A 166 -2.09 15.89 17.35
CA LYS A 166 -1.97 17.18 16.63
C LYS A 166 -0.60 17.35 15.98
N ILE A 167 0.48 17.01 16.69
CA ILE A 167 1.84 17.01 16.13
C ILE A 167 1.88 16.08 14.90
N ALA A 168 1.47 14.81 15.07
CA ALA A 168 1.48 13.83 13.98
C ALA A 168 0.65 14.27 12.77
N ALA A 169 -0.58 14.76 12.99
CA ALA A 169 -1.45 15.23 11.92
C ALA A 169 -0.89 16.47 11.19
N SER A 170 -0.23 17.37 11.92
CA SER A 170 0.41 18.55 11.35
C SER A 170 1.61 18.18 10.46
N ILE A 171 2.44 17.23 10.90
CA ILE A 171 3.52 16.67 10.07
C ILE A 171 2.96 16.08 8.77
N GLN A 172 1.87 15.30 8.85
CA GLN A 172 1.26 14.70 7.65
C GLN A 172 0.64 15.73 6.70
N LEU A 173 -0.02 16.76 7.25
CA LEU A 173 -0.68 17.80 6.46
C LEU A 173 0.34 18.71 5.74
N PHE A 174 1.46 19.01 6.40
CA PHE A 174 2.43 19.97 5.88
C PHE A 174 3.53 19.32 5.05
N GLY A 175 4.02 18.14 5.44
CA GLY A 175 5.12 17.47 4.74
C GLY A 175 4.71 16.20 4.01
N GLY A 176 3.42 15.87 4.00
CA GLY A 176 2.89 14.74 3.26
C GLY A 176 3.29 13.38 3.78
N ALA A 177 3.83 13.25 4.99
CA ALA A 177 4.36 12.00 5.52
C ALA A 177 3.35 10.84 5.55
N ARG A 178 3.83 9.61 5.35
CA ARG A 178 3.03 8.41 5.62
C ARG A 178 2.80 8.25 7.12
N VAL A 179 1.79 7.46 7.49
CA VAL A 179 1.43 7.32 8.89
C VAL A 179 2.54 6.67 9.71
N GLU A 180 3.26 5.71 9.14
CA GLU A 180 4.38 5.04 9.80
C GLU A 180 5.51 6.02 10.15
N ALA A 181 5.68 7.07 9.34
CA ALA A 181 6.70 8.11 9.55
C ALA A 181 6.32 9.15 10.62
N VAL A 182 5.06 9.18 11.07
CA VAL A 182 4.61 10.09 12.12
C VAL A 182 4.18 9.37 13.40
N THR A 183 4.13 8.04 13.38
CA THR A 183 3.77 7.24 14.56
C THR A 183 4.94 6.95 15.49
N LEU A 184 6.17 7.01 14.97
CA LEU A 184 7.40 6.80 15.72
C LEU A 184 8.49 7.71 15.15
N ILE A 185 8.97 8.65 15.95
CA ILE A 185 10.05 9.57 15.59
C ILE A 185 11.05 9.58 16.74
N LYS A 186 12.33 9.55 16.40
CA LYS A 186 13.44 9.65 17.36
C LYS A 186 14.24 10.93 17.15
N TYR A 187 15.02 11.31 18.16
CA TYR A 187 15.79 12.56 18.14
C TYR A 187 16.75 12.65 16.96
N GLU A 188 17.43 11.56 16.58
CA GLU A 188 18.39 11.54 15.47
C GLU A 188 17.77 11.83 14.08
N GLN A 189 16.45 11.77 13.98
CA GLN A 189 15.71 12.09 12.75
C GLN A 189 15.47 13.59 12.59
N LEU A 190 15.65 14.39 13.64
CA LEU A 190 15.57 15.85 13.60
C LEU A 190 16.84 16.41 12.93
N LYS A 191 16.69 17.10 11.79
CA LYS A 191 17.83 17.60 10.97
C LYS A 191 17.96 19.13 10.97
N GLY A 192 17.36 19.81 11.95
CA GLY A 192 17.37 21.26 12.05
C GLY A 192 16.30 21.93 11.16
N THR A 193 16.57 23.17 10.79
CA THR A 193 15.65 24.02 10.02
C THR A 193 16.26 24.45 8.68
N LYS A 194 15.41 24.82 7.73
CA LYS A 194 15.81 25.47 6.47
C LYS A 194 14.70 26.38 5.96
N ILE A 195 15.00 27.19 4.95
CA ILE A 195 13.97 27.88 4.18
C ILE A 195 13.36 26.92 3.15
N ASP A 196 12.04 26.78 3.17
CA ASP A 196 11.29 26.13 2.10
C ASP A 196 11.21 27.08 0.90
N SER A 197 11.92 26.75 -0.19
CA SER A 197 11.99 27.60 -1.38
C SER A 197 10.65 27.78 -2.11
N VAL A 198 9.63 26.98 -1.80
CA VAL A 198 8.31 27.06 -2.45
C VAL A 198 7.42 28.12 -1.82
N ILE A 199 7.44 28.21 -0.48
CA ILE A 199 6.59 29.15 0.27
C ILE A 199 7.38 30.29 0.92
N ASN A 200 8.72 30.24 0.85
CA ASN A 200 9.66 31.19 1.43
C ASN A 200 9.48 31.38 2.95
N GLU A 201 9.24 30.27 3.66
CA GLU A 201 9.10 30.24 5.12
C GLU A 201 10.17 29.32 5.73
N GLU A 202 10.59 29.60 6.96
CA GLU A 202 11.45 28.71 7.72
C GLU A 202 10.67 27.48 8.21
N VAL A 203 11.19 26.30 7.93
CA VAL A 203 10.57 25.00 8.23
C VAL A 203 11.58 24.08 8.93
N GLY A 204 11.07 23.17 9.76
CA GLY A 204 11.86 22.08 10.30
C GLY A 204 12.02 20.92 9.31
N ILE A 205 13.01 20.06 9.54
CA ILE A 205 13.30 18.90 8.71
C ILE A 205 13.31 17.63 9.56
N ILE A 206 12.49 16.64 9.17
CA ILE A 206 12.49 15.31 9.75
C ILE A 206 12.88 14.29 8.68
N GLU A 207 13.97 13.56 8.90
CA GLU A 207 14.35 12.43 8.06
C GLU A 207 13.44 11.23 8.35
N THR A 208 12.83 10.67 7.32
CA THR A 208 11.86 9.57 7.45
C THR A 208 12.25 8.39 6.59
N LYS A 209 12.05 7.17 7.11
CA LYS A 209 12.16 5.93 6.34
C LYS A 209 10.78 5.33 6.12
N GLU A 210 10.29 5.44 4.90
CA GLU A 210 8.91 5.06 4.54
C GLU A 210 8.86 3.73 3.75
N LYS A 211 7.67 3.41 3.23
CA LYS A 211 7.36 2.19 2.46
C LYS A 211 8.46 1.85 1.46
N GLY A 212 8.95 0.61 1.55
CA GLY A 212 10.03 0.09 0.70
C GLY A 212 11.43 0.49 1.15
N GLY A 213 11.59 0.99 2.37
CA GLY A 213 12.88 1.37 2.96
C GLY A 213 13.40 2.71 2.46
N LYS A 214 12.54 3.53 1.84
CA LYS A 214 12.94 4.81 1.23
C LYS A 214 13.21 5.85 2.31
N VAL A 215 14.46 6.29 2.39
CA VAL A 215 14.87 7.40 3.25
C VAL A 215 14.64 8.72 2.52
N GLY A 216 14.15 9.72 3.23
CA GLY A 216 14.13 11.09 2.76
C GLY A 216 13.41 12.03 3.72
N ASP A 217 13.58 13.32 3.45
CA ASP A 217 13.10 14.37 4.33
C ASP A 217 11.58 14.58 4.23
N VAL A 218 11.04 15.13 5.30
CA VAL A 218 9.68 15.66 5.42
C VAL A 218 9.82 17.04 6.05
N LEU A 219 9.22 18.04 5.42
CA LEU A 219 9.18 19.40 5.97
C LEU A 219 8.09 19.48 7.04
N VAL A 220 8.30 20.35 8.03
CA VAL A 220 7.34 20.58 9.11
C VAL A 220 7.26 22.07 9.44
N PRO A 221 6.08 22.57 9.87
CA PRO A 221 6.00 23.91 10.41
C PRO A 221 6.95 24.08 11.60
N LEU A 222 7.62 25.23 11.68
CA LEU A 222 8.65 25.48 12.69
C LEU A 222 8.12 25.35 14.13
N ASP A 223 6.89 25.76 14.39
CA ASP A 223 6.26 25.63 15.71
C ASP A 223 6.02 24.16 16.10
N ILE A 224 5.63 23.33 15.13
CA ILE A 224 5.43 21.89 15.32
C ILE A 224 6.78 21.18 15.50
N TYR A 225 7.80 21.58 14.74
CA TYR A 225 9.15 21.05 14.90
C TYR A 225 9.68 21.31 16.31
N LYS A 226 9.56 22.54 16.82
CA LYS A 226 9.97 22.90 18.19
C LYS A 226 9.18 22.13 19.26
N LYS A 227 7.88 21.94 19.07
CA LYS A 227 7.06 21.10 19.98
C LYS A 227 7.54 19.65 20.01
N LEU A 228 7.87 19.08 18.85
CA LEU A 228 8.39 17.73 18.75
C LEU A 228 9.79 17.61 19.37
N GLU A 229 10.67 18.58 19.13
CA GLU A 229 12.01 18.66 19.71
C GLU A 229 11.94 18.70 21.24
N ASN A 230 11.13 19.61 21.81
CA ASN A 230 10.91 19.68 23.26
C ASN A 230 10.39 18.35 23.82
N TYR A 231 9.44 17.71 23.14
CA TYR A 231 8.93 16.39 23.55
C TYR A 231 10.06 15.35 23.59
N LEU A 232 10.96 15.35 22.60
CA LEU A 232 12.06 14.39 22.48
C LEU A 232 13.24 14.68 23.42
N ILE A 233 13.36 15.89 23.95
CA ILE A 233 14.32 16.20 25.02
C ILE A 233 13.90 15.48 26.31
N GLU A 234 12.60 15.42 26.58
CA GLU A 234 12.05 14.81 27.80
C GLU A 234 11.77 13.30 27.64
N ASN A 235 11.71 12.80 26.40
CA ASN A 235 11.30 11.44 26.08
C ASN A 235 12.23 10.81 25.04
N ASP A 236 12.65 9.56 25.27
CA ASP A 236 13.48 8.77 24.34
C ASP A 236 12.98 8.78 22.88
N LYS A 237 11.66 8.75 22.70
CA LYS A 237 11.03 8.76 21.38
C LYS A 237 9.62 9.32 21.43
N PHE A 238 9.22 9.95 20.33
CA PHE A 238 7.85 10.29 20.05
C PHE A 238 7.14 9.04 19.53
N LYS A 239 6.09 8.60 20.23
CA LYS A 239 5.32 7.42 19.84
C LYS A 239 3.84 7.61 20.09
N ILE A 240 3.03 7.32 19.07
CA ILE A 240 1.56 7.32 19.17
C ILE A 240 0.99 5.95 18.76
N ILE A 241 -0.16 5.61 19.35
CA ILE A 241 -0.89 4.37 19.01
C ILE A 241 -1.76 4.65 17.79
N TYR A 242 -1.47 3.98 16.67
CA TYR A 242 -2.15 4.20 15.39
C TYR A 242 -3.68 4.12 15.50
N GLN A 243 -4.21 3.14 16.22
CA GLN A 243 -5.66 2.99 16.37
C GLN A 243 -6.30 4.15 17.15
N HIS A 244 -5.63 4.65 18.18
CA HIS A 244 -6.10 5.82 18.95
C HIS A 244 -6.06 7.07 18.08
N TYR A 245 -5.00 7.24 17.29
CA TYR A 245 -4.89 8.34 16.34
C TYR A 245 -6.00 8.33 15.28
N LEU A 246 -6.31 7.17 14.70
CA LEU A 246 -7.42 7.03 13.77
C LEU A 246 -8.78 7.35 14.41
N ASN A 247 -9.00 6.90 15.65
CA ASN A 247 -10.22 7.18 16.38
C ASN A 247 -10.35 8.67 16.69
N ASP A 248 -9.27 9.34 17.08
CA ASP A 248 -9.25 10.78 17.34
C ASP A 248 -9.56 11.57 16.06
N LEU A 249 -8.92 11.24 14.93
CA LEU A 249 -9.25 11.82 13.61
C LEU A 249 -10.72 11.64 13.24
N LYS A 250 -11.30 10.48 13.56
CA LYS A 250 -12.73 10.20 13.32
C LYS A 250 -13.63 11.10 14.17
N GLN A 251 -13.33 11.31 15.45
CA GLN A 251 -14.11 12.21 16.30
C GLN A 251 -13.91 13.67 15.88
N ALA A 252 -12.67 14.08 15.60
CA ALA A 252 -12.36 15.42 15.11
C ALA A 252 -13.09 15.73 13.79
N SER A 253 -13.26 14.75 12.89
CA SER A 253 -14.02 14.89 11.64
C SER A 253 -15.49 15.20 11.91
N LYS A 254 -16.11 14.55 12.90
CA LYS A 254 -17.48 14.86 13.34
C LYS A 254 -17.59 16.28 13.90
N LEU A 255 -16.67 16.65 14.81
CA LEU A 255 -16.66 17.98 15.42
C LEU A 255 -16.40 19.10 14.40
N SER A 256 -15.72 18.80 13.30
CA SER A 256 -15.47 19.75 12.21
C SER A 256 -16.53 19.70 11.10
N ASN A 257 -17.57 18.87 11.25
CA ASN A 257 -18.64 18.65 10.28
C ASN A 257 -18.13 18.30 8.87
N GLN A 258 -17.19 17.36 8.79
CA GLN A 258 -16.63 16.88 7.53
C GLN A 258 -16.51 15.35 7.49
N LYS A 259 -16.41 14.81 6.27
CA LYS A 259 -16.25 13.36 6.06
C LYS A 259 -14.90 12.88 6.60
N TYR A 260 -14.92 11.73 7.26
CA TYR A 260 -13.70 11.08 7.75
C TYR A 260 -12.94 10.42 6.61
N HIS A 261 -11.65 10.73 6.48
CA HIS A 261 -10.76 10.21 5.43
C HIS A 261 -9.50 9.53 5.97
N SER A 262 -9.50 9.10 7.24
CA SER A 262 -8.34 8.52 7.95
C SER A 262 -7.12 9.44 7.99
N SER A 263 -5.96 8.93 8.43
CA SER A 263 -4.69 9.67 8.35
C SER A 263 -4.25 9.92 6.90
N HIS A 264 -4.67 9.06 5.96
CA HIS A 264 -4.30 9.19 4.56
C HIS A 264 -4.91 10.44 3.90
N GLY A 265 -6.08 10.90 4.36
CA GLY A 265 -6.70 12.12 3.87
C GLY A 265 -5.85 13.38 4.11
N LEU A 266 -5.05 13.42 5.17
CA LEU A 266 -4.11 14.53 5.42
C LEU A 266 -3.00 14.57 4.35
N ARG A 267 -2.48 13.40 3.98
CA ARG A 267 -1.47 13.26 2.91
C ARG A 267 -2.05 13.60 1.52
N TRP A 268 -3.32 13.30 1.27
CA TRP A 268 -4.03 13.78 0.07
C TRP A 268 -4.14 15.30 0.05
N THR A 269 -4.51 15.86 1.21
CA THR A 269 -4.66 17.31 1.36
C THR A 269 -3.33 18.02 1.14
N PHE A 270 -2.23 17.47 1.68
CA PHE A 270 -0.88 17.92 1.37
C PHE A 270 -0.60 17.92 -0.13
N ALA A 271 -0.78 16.77 -0.81
CA ALA A 271 -0.42 16.65 -2.22
C ALA A 271 -1.11 17.71 -3.09
N GLN A 272 -2.41 17.92 -2.88
CA GLN A 272 -3.17 18.94 -3.62
C GLN A 272 -2.71 20.37 -3.28
N ASN A 273 -2.53 20.68 -2.00
CA ASN A 273 -2.10 22.02 -1.60
C ASN A 273 -0.69 22.32 -2.07
N ARG A 274 0.23 21.36 -1.97
CA ARG A 274 1.62 21.53 -2.34
C ARG A 274 1.80 21.72 -3.84
N VAL A 275 1.03 21.00 -4.68
CA VAL A 275 1.01 21.24 -6.13
C VAL A 275 0.56 22.68 -6.41
N ARG A 276 -0.50 23.16 -5.73
CA ARG A 276 -0.94 24.56 -5.86
C ARG A 276 0.13 25.55 -5.40
N ASP A 277 0.82 25.29 -4.30
CA ASP A 277 1.92 26.14 -3.83
C ASP A 277 3.04 26.22 -4.87
N TYR A 278 3.45 25.09 -5.46
CA TYR A 278 4.45 25.09 -6.54
C TYR A 278 4.02 25.90 -7.76
N GLN A 279 2.75 25.80 -8.17
CA GLN A 279 2.23 26.54 -9.32
C GLN A 279 2.08 28.04 -9.02
N GLN A 280 1.56 28.39 -7.85
CA GLN A 280 1.13 29.76 -7.54
C GLN A 280 2.23 30.61 -6.87
N LYS A 281 3.12 29.99 -6.08
CA LYS A 281 4.14 30.69 -5.31
C LYS A 281 5.53 30.55 -5.91
N ALA A 282 5.79 29.46 -6.63
CA ALA A 282 7.09 29.18 -7.24
C ALA A 282 7.05 29.12 -8.78
N ASN A 283 5.91 29.47 -9.40
CA ASN A 283 5.73 29.58 -10.85
C ASN A 283 6.11 28.33 -11.68
N TYR A 284 5.96 27.14 -11.11
CA TYR A 284 6.15 25.89 -11.85
C TYR A 284 4.95 25.58 -12.76
N SER A 285 5.20 24.95 -13.91
CA SER A 285 4.11 24.35 -14.69
C SER A 285 3.46 23.19 -13.94
N TYR A 286 2.25 22.79 -14.37
CA TYR A 286 1.51 21.70 -13.72
C TYR A 286 2.31 20.40 -13.61
N TYR A 287 2.93 19.95 -14.71
CA TYR A 287 3.70 18.71 -14.72
C TYR A 287 4.98 18.79 -13.86
N GLU A 288 5.65 19.94 -13.87
CA GLU A 288 6.81 20.15 -13.00
C GLU A 288 6.42 20.15 -11.51
N ALA A 289 5.31 20.82 -11.17
CA ALA A 289 4.78 20.84 -9.81
C ALA A 289 4.45 19.43 -9.32
N ILE A 290 3.78 18.61 -10.13
CA ILE A 290 3.50 17.20 -9.78
C ILE A 290 4.80 16.41 -9.59
N GLN A 291 5.79 16.60 -10.47
CA GLN A 291 7.05 15.88 -10.37
C GLN A 291 7.82 16.24 -9.08
N LYS A 292 7.80 17.52 -8.69
CA LYS A 292 8.40 17.98 -7.44
C LYS A 292 7.68 17.39 -6.22
N VAL A 293 6.36 17.46 -6.17
CA VAL A 293 5.56 16.84 -5.10
C VAL A 293 5.72 15.33 -5.06
N SER A 294 5.87 14.67 -6.20
CA SER A 294 6.20 13.24 -6.29
C SER A 294 7.50 12.93 -5.54
N TRP A 295 8.54 13.73 -5.69
CA TRP A 295 9.79 13.52 -4.94
C TRP A 295 9.63 13.78 -3.44
N GLU A 296 8.94 14.85 -3.04
CA GLU A 296 8.64 15.12 -1.61
C GLU A 296 7.86 13.96 -0.97
N MET A 297 6.92 13.38 -1.71
CA MET A 297 6.14 12.20 -1.31
C MET A 297 6.89 10.86 -1.45
N LYS A 298 8.15 10.89 -1.89
CA LYS A 298 9.02 9.72 -2.10
C LYS A 298 8.45 8.74 -3.13
N HIS A 299 7.74 9.25 -4.14
CA HIS A 299 7.26 8.51 -5.30
C HIS A 299 8.33 8.52 -6.42
N PHE A 300 8.42 7.43 -7.18
CA PHE A 300 9.35 7.34 -8.32
C PHE A 300 8.77 7.89 -9.63
N ARG A 301 7.44 7.96 -9.74
CA ARG A 301 6.73 8.36 -10.96
C ARG A 301 5.68 9.40 -10.60
N ALA A 302 5.64 10.50 -11.35
CA ALA A 302 4.68 11.59 -11.19
C ALA A 302 3.22 11.13 -11.22
N SER A 303 2.89 10.14 -12.07
CA SER A 303 1.54 9.56 -12.16
C SER A 303 1.03 8.97 -10.83
N ILE A 304 1.94 8.57 -9.92
CA ILE A 304 1.53 8.12 -8.58
C ILE A 304 0.97 9.28 -7.75
N THR A 305 1.53 10.48 -7.90
CA THR A 305 1.05 11.69 -7.24
C THR A 305 -0.19 12.25 -7.91
N GLU A 306 -0.32 12.11 -9.22
CA GLU A 306 -1.54 12.49 -9.95
C GLU A 306 -2.79 11.77 -9.41
N HIS A 307 -2.66 10.52 -8.95
CA HIS A 307 -3.71 9.80 -8.20
C HIS A 307 -4.11 10.41 -6.84
N TYR A 308 -3.50 11.50 -6.40
CA TYR A 308 -3.93 12.25 -5.21
C TYR A 308 -4.66 13.54 -5.59
N LEU A 309 -4.67 13.89 -6.88
CA LEU A 309 -5.22 15.13 -7.41
C LEU A 309 -6.61 14.96 -8.04
N SER A 310 -6.98 13.72 -8.37
CA SER A 310 -8.29 13.38 -8.95
C SER A 310 -9.39 13.07 -7.95
#